data_AF-A0A928G7R0-F1
#
_entry.id   AF-A0A928G7R0-F1
#
_cell.length_a   1.000
_cell.length_b   1.000
_cell.length_c   1.000
_cell.angle_alpha   90.00
_cell.angle_beta   90.00
_cell.angle_gamma   90.00
#
_symmetry.space_group_name_H-M   'P 1'
#
loop_
_entity.id
_entity.type
_entity.pdbx_description
1 polymer ?
#
loop_
_entity_poly.entity_id
_entity_poly.type
_entity_poly.pdbx_seq_one_letter_code
_entity_poly.pdbx_strand_id
1 'polypeptide(L)'
;MAKKFICTVCGYVHEGDTAPEKCPLCKVPAEKFKEVIENEGALAWADEHRIGVAKGCDAEIWEGLQAHFTGECTEVGMYLAMSRQADREGYPEVAEAYRRIAWEEAEHAAKFAELIGEVVWDTKTNLKKRMEAECGACADKKRIATKAKQLNLDAIHDTVHEMCKDEARHGQVFEGLYKRFFEK
;
A
#
# COMPACT_ATOMS: atom_id res chain seq x y z
N MET A 1 8.85 -30.68 -31.53
CA MET A 1 8.80 -29.41 -30.80
C MET A 1 9.81 -29.50 -29.68
N ALA A 2 10.62 -28.46 -29.44
CA ALA A 2 11.57 -28.46 -28.34
C ALA A 2 10.80 -28.56 -27.02
N LYS A 3 11.22 -29.47 -26.11
CA LYS A 3 10.63 -29.57 -24.78
C LYS A 3 11.11 -28.41 -23.93
N LYS A 4 10.28 -27.99 -22.97
CA LYS A 4 10.64 -27.00 -21.96
C LYS A 4 10.96 -27.71 -20.65
N PHE A 5 12.06 -27.33 -20.02
CA PHE A 5 12.45 -27.83 -18.70
C PHE A 5 12.64 -26.65 -17.76
N ILE A 6 11.93 -26.63 -16.64
CA ILE A 6 12.07 -25.59 -15.62
C ILE A 6 12.90 -26.10 -14.44
N CYS A 7 13.91 -25.34 -14.05
CA CYS A 7 14.66 -25.59 -12.82
C CYS A 7 13.78 -25.26 -11.62
N THR A 8 13.49 -26.25 -10.77
CA THR A 8 12.61 -26.09 -9.60
C THR A 8 13.22 -25.28 -8.46
N VAL A 9 14.49 -24.88 -8.58
CA VAL A 9 15.21 -24.12 -7.55
C VAL A 9 15.26 -22.63 -7.88
N CYS A 10 15.43 -22.26 -9.16
CA CYS A 10 15.59 -20.86 -9.55
C CYS A 10 14.65 -20.40 -10.68
N GLY A 11 13.81 -21.30 -11.21
CA GLY A 11 12.86 -20.96 -12.27
C GLY A 11 13.47 -20.86 -13.67
N TYR A 12 14.77 -21.10 -13.87
CA TYR A 12 15.38 -21.11 -15.20
C TYR A 12 14.64 -22.07 -16.15
N VAL A 13 14.23 -21.58 -17.31
CA VAL A 13 13.58 -22.39 -18.35
C VAL A 13 14.62 -22.70 -19.43
N HIS A 14 14.80 -23.99 -19.72
CA HIS A 14 15.61 -24.50 -20.83
C HIS A 14 14.69 -25.03 -21.93
N GLU A 15 14.96 -24.65 -23.18
CA GLU A 15 14.33 -25.23 -24.36
C GLU A 15 15.32 -26.17 -25.05
N GLY A 16 14.95 -27.44 -25.19
CA GLY A 16 15.81 -28.47 -25.77
C GLY A 16 15.15 -29.84 -25.72
N ASP A 17 15.84 -30.88 -26.21
CA ASP A 17 15.31 -32.25 -26.18
C ASP A 17 15.42 -32.88 -24.77
N THR A 18 16.40 -32.43 -23.98
CA THR A 18 16.71 -32.92 -22.62
C THR A 18 17.06 -31.77 -21.68
N ALA A 19 16.83 -31.95 -20.38
CA ALA A 19 17.30 -31.00 -19.36
C ALA A 19 18.84 -30.89 -19.37
N PRO A 20 19.42 -29.72 -19.09
CA PRO A 20 20.87 -29.55 -19.05
C PRO A 20 21.47 -30.25 -17.82
N GLU A 21 22.69 -30.79 -17.94
CA GLU A 21 23.37 -31.49 -16.83
C GLU A 21 23.46 -30.67 -15.54
N LYS A 22 23.70 -29.36 -15.70
CA LYS A 22 23.71 -28.37 -14.62
C LYS A 22 22.92 -27.13 -15.04
N CYS A 23 22.11 -26.62 -14.12
CA CYS A 23 21.43 -25.35 -14.33
C CYS A 23 22.46 -24.24 -14.59
N PRO A 24 22.36 -23.45 -15.67
CA PRO A 24 23.33 -22.39 -15.96
C PRO A 24 23.28 -21.24 -14.94
N LEU A 25 22.16 -21.05 -14.24
CA LEU A 25 22.00 -20.03 -13.20
C LEU A 25 22.49 -20.52 -11.83
N CYS A 26 21.77 -21.44 -11.19
CA CYS A 26 22.05 -21.85 -9.81
C CYS A 26 22.91 -23.13 -9.68
N LYS A 27 23.38 -23.69 -10.79
CA LYS A 27 24.33 -24.83 -10.85
C LYS A 27 23.85 -26.17 -10.24
N VAL A 28 22.58 -26.27 -9.82
CA VAL A 28 21.97 -27.53 -9.38
C VAL A 28 21.92 -28.56 -10.53
N PRO A 29 21.97 -29.87 -10.22
CA PRO A 29 21.99 -30.92 -11.24
C PRO A 29 20.67 -31.04 -12.01
N ALA A 30 20.71 -31.71 -13.16
CA ALA A 30 19.57 -31.99 -14.04
C ALA A 30 18.34 -32.57 -13.32
N GLU A 31 18.53 -33.33 -12.24
CA GLU A 31 17.45 -33.89 -11.40
C GLU A 31 16.50 -32.84 -10.82
N LYS A 32 16.94 -31.58 -10.73
CA LYS A 32 16.12 -30.45 -10.28
C LYS A 32 15.37 -29.76 -11.42
N PHE A 33 15.36 -30.33 -12.62
CA PHE A 33 14.52 -29.86 -13.72
C PHE A 33 13.23 -30.68 -13.82
N LYS A 34 12.12 -29.99 -14.07
CA LYS A 34 10.83 -30.61 -14.44
C LYS A 34 10.50 -30.25 -15.88
N GLU A 35 10.11 -31.24 -16.67
CA GLU A 35 9.55 -30.98 -18.00
C GLU A 35 8.22 -30.23 -17.84
N VAL A 36 8.08 -29.10 -18.52
CA VAL A 36 6.86 -28.29 -18.53
C VAL A 36 5.95 -28.88 -19.60
N ILE A 37 4.86 -29.51 -19.14
CA ILE A 37 3.78 -29.94 -20.02
C ILE A 37 2.87 -28.73 -20.23
N GLU A 38 2.92 -28.13 -21.42
CA GLU A 38 1.98 -27.08 -21.82
C GLU A 38 0.59 -27.70 -22.00
N ASN A 39 -0.16 -27.82 -20.91
CA ASN A 39 -1.60 -27.99 -20.98
C ASN A 39 -2.22 -26.58 -20.98
N GLU A 40 -3.13 -26.33 -21.92
CA GLU A 40 -3.84 -25.05 -22.15
C GLU A 40 -4.72 -24.63 -20.95
N GLY A 41 -4.11 -24.33 -19.82
CA GLY A 41 -4.75 -23.88 -18.59
C GLY A 41 -3.97 -22.71 -17.99
N ALA A 42 -4.68 -21.81 -17.33
CA ALA A 42 -4.12 -20.64 -16.66
C ALA A 42 -2.93 -21.02 -15.73
N LEU A 43 -1.98 -20.09 -15.58
CA LEU A 43 -0.88 -20.23 -14.63
C LEU A 43 -1.41 -20.59 -13.24
N ALA A 44 -0.91 -21.68 -12.67
CA ALA A 44 -1.20 -22.09 -11.30
C ALA A 44 -0.07 -21.61 -10.38
N TRP A 45 -0.40 -20.72 -9.44
CA TRP A 45 0.53 -20.22 -8.43
C TRP A 45 0.49 -21.09 -7.18
N ALA A 46 1.64 -21.33 -6.55
CA ALA A 46 1.72 -22.16 -5.34
C ALA A 46 1.07 -21.48 -4.11
N ASP A 47 1.11 -20.15 -4.07
CA ASP A 47 0.42 -19.32 -3.08
C ASP A 47 0.29 -17.88 -3.60
N GLU A 48 -0.48 -17.07 -2.88
CA GLU A 48 -0.71 -15.66 -3.19
C GLU A 48 -0.86 -14.82 -1.91
N HIS A 49 -0.59 -13.52 -2.01
CA HIS A 49 -0.87 -12.61 -0.91
C HIS A 49 -2.38 -12.49 -0.70
N ARG A 50 -2.81 -12.54 0.56
CA ARG A 50 -4.23 -12.49 0.95
C ARG A 50 -4.47 -11.36 1.93
N ILE A 51 -5.45 -10.53 1.61
CA ILE A 51 -5.91 -9.46 2.48
C ILE A 51 -6.92 -10.03 3.49
N GLY A 52 -6.85 -9.59 4.74
CA GLY A 52 -7.80 -9.93 5.79
C GLY A 52 -7.56 -11.29 6.43
N VAL A 53 -6.32 -11.79 6.41
CA VAL A 53 -5.98 -13.10 7.01
C VAL A 53 -6.18 -13.15 8.52
N ALA A 54 -6.23 -12.01 9.19
CA ALA A 54 -6.51 -11.94 10.63
C ALA A 54 -8.01 -11.99 10.96
N LYS A 55 -8.92 -11.94 9.97
CA LYS A 55 -10.37 -11.94 10.24
C LYS A 55 -10.79 -13.21 10.96
N GLY A 56 -11.40 -13.05 12.13
CA GLY A 56 -11.83 -14.15 12.98
C GLY A 56 -10.73 -14.79 13.82
N CYS A 57 -9.56 -14.15 13.94
CA CYS A 57 -8.56 -14.55 14.93
C CYS A 57 -9.04 -14.26 16.36
N ASP A 58 -8.19 -14.60 17.33
CA ASP A 58 -8.41 -14.26 18.74
C ASP A 58 -8.70 -12.76 18.93
N ALA A 59 -9.59 -12.44 19.87
CA ALA A 59 -10.06 -11.08 20.10
C ALA A 59 -8.97 -10.13 20.59
N GLU A 60 -8.07 -10.60 21.47
CA GLU A 60 -6.95 -9.80 21.97
C GLU A 60 -5.98 -9.48 20.82
N ILE A 61 -5.70 -10.46 19.97
CA ILE A 61 -4.88 -10.25 18.76
C ILE A 61 -5.57 -9.27 17.82
N TRP A 62 -6.86 -9.43 17.57
CA TRP A 62 -7.62 -8.57 16.67
C TRP A 62 -7.61 -7.11 17.12
N GLU A 63 -7.92 -6.85 18.39
CA GLU A 63 -7.90 -5.52 18.99
C GLU A 63 -6.49 -4.92 18.96
N GLY A 64 -5.47 -5.74 19.26
CA GLY A 64 -4.07 -5.35 19.16
C GLY A 64 -3.70 -4.87 17.75
N LEU A 65 -4.07 -5.63 16.70
CA LEU A 65 -3.80 -5.24 15.31
C LEU A 65 -4.44 -3.90 14.96
N GLN A 66 -5.70 -3.66 15.37
CA GLN A 66 -6.40 -2.39 15.11
C GLN A 66 -5.77 -1.22 15.87
N ALA A 67 -5.39 -1.44 17.12
CA ALA A 67 -4.69 -0.44 17.94
C ALA A 67 -3.34 -0.07 17.33
N HIS A 68 -2.55 -1.07 16.91
CA HIS A 68 -1.28 -0.85 16.24
C HIS A 68 -1.46 -0.11 14.91
N PHE A 69 -2.39 -0.52 14.04
CA PHE A 69 -2.69 0.22 12.80
C PHE A 69 -2.94 1.72 13.06
N THR A 70 -3.73 2.04 14.09
CA THR A 70 -4.02 3.42 14.47
C THR A 70 -2.79 4.14 15.04
N GLY A 71 -2.00 3.46 15.87
CA GLY A 71 -0.76 3.96 16.43
C GLY A 71 0.24 4.33 15.33
N GLU A 72 0.56 3.39 14.45
CA GLU A 72 1.48 3.58 13.33
C GLU A 72 1.03 4.74 12.42
N CYS A 73 -0.26 4.81 12.05
CA CYS A 73 -0.79 5.94 11.27
C CYS A 73 -0.60 7.29 11.96
N THR A 74 -0.69 7.32 13.30
CA THR A 74 -0.48 8.53 14.10
C THR A 74 1.00 8.92 14.11
N GLU A 75 1.90 7.93 14.27
CA GLU A 75 3.34 8.14 14.27
C GLU A 75 3.86 8.69 12.93
N VAL A 76 3.32 8.24 11.79
CA VAL A 76 3.63 8.84 10.48
C VAL A 76 3.41 10.36 10.50
N GLY A 77 2.24 10.81 10.97
CA GLY A 77 1.92 12.23 11.07
C GLY A 77 2.83 12.98 12.05
N MET A 78 3.12 12.36 13.21
CA MET A 78 4.01 12.93 14.22
C MET A 78 5.44 13.10 13.71
N TYR A 79 6.03 12.06 13.11
CA TYR A 79 7.39 12.10 12.61
C TYR A 79 7.55 13.07 11.42
N LEU A 80 6.56 13.17 10.52
CA LEU A 80 6.59 14.20 9.47
C LEU A 80 6.51 15.63 10.05
N ALA A 81 5.74 15.83 11.12
CA ALA A 81 5.67 17.12 11.81
C ALA A 81 6.99 17.46 12.54
N MET A 82 7.59 16.48 13.23
CA MET A 82 8.89 16.61 13.89
C MET A 82 10.01 16.88 12.89
N SER A 83 9.99 16.20 11.74
CA SER A 83 10.91 16.43 10.61
C SER A 83 10.87 17.90 10.16
N ARG A 84 9.66 18.43 9.93
CA ARG A 84 9.48 19.85 9.56
C ARG A 84 9.96 20.83 10.63
N GLN A 85 9.83 20.47 11.90
CA GLN A 85 10.34 21.30 12.99
C GLN A 85 11.87 21.30 13.03
N ALA A 86 12.50 20.13 12.91
CA ALA A 86 13.95 20.01 12.86
C ALA A 86 14.56 20.80 11.69
N ASP A 87 13.93 20.77 10.50
CA ASP A 87 14.36 21.58 9.36
C ASP A 87 14.33 23.10 9.66
N ARG A 88 13.28 23.58 10.35
CA ARG A 88 13.14 25.01 10.72
C ARG A 88 14.16 25.46 11.76
N GLU A 89 14.60 24.54 12.62
CA GLU A 89 15.61 24.78 13.65
C GLU A 89 17.04 24.61 13.13
N GLY A 90 17.21 24.16 11.87
CA GLY A 90 18.52 24.01 11.24
C GLY A 90 19.19 22.66 11.50
N TYR A 91 18.42 21.60 11.80
CA TYR A 91 18.90 20.24 12.03
C TYR A 91 18.49 19.28 10.89
N PRO A 92 19.06 19.42 9.68
CA PRO A 92 18.62 18.65 8.51
C PRO A 92 18.86 17.13 8.64
N GLU A 93 19.90 16.70 9.35
CA GLU A 93 20.15 15.27 9.59
C GLU A 93 19.08 14.63 10.48
N VAL A 94 18.62 15.36 11.50
CA VAL A 94 17.51 14.93 12.37
C VAL A 94 16.20 14.93 11.60
N ALA A 95 15.97 15.96 10.77
CA ALA A 95 14.78 16.03 9.92
C ALA A 95 14.70 14.85 8.95
N GLU A 96 15.82 14.47 8.35
CA GLU A 96 15.89 13.31 7.46
C GLU A 96 15.68 11.99 8.20
N ALA A 97 16.24 11.83 9.39
CA ALA A 97 16.00 10.64 10.22
C ALA A 97 14.49 10.47 10.49
N TYR A 98 13.81 11.52 10.94
CA TYR A 98 12.36 11.48 11.15
C TYR A 98 11.58 11.15 9.86
N ARG A 99 12.00 11.70 8.72
CA ARG A 99 11.32 11.44 7.44
C ARG A 99 11.43 9.98 7.00
N ARG A 100 12.60 9.35 7.20
CA ARG A 100 12.82 7.94 6.87
C ARG A 100 12.02 7.02 7.79
N ILE A 101 12.05 7.30 9.09
CA ILE A 101 11.27 6.54 10.09
C ILE A 101 9.77 6.67 9.80
N ALA A 102 9.27 7.85 9.43
CA ALA A 102 7.86 8.01 9.03
C ALA A 102 7.46 7.10 7.85
N TRP A 103 8.38 6.78 6.93
CA TRP A 103 8.12 5.83 5.85
C TRP A 103 8.14 4.37 6.33
N GLU A 104 8.98 4.07 7.33
CA GLU A 104 8.99 2.75 7.99
C GLU A 104 7.68 2.50 8.75
N GLU A 105 7.17 3.49 9.49
CA GLU A 105 5.87 3.35 10.17
C GLU A 105 4.70 3.31 9.17
N ALA A 106 4.81 4.00 8.04
CA ALA A 106 3.81 3.89 6.96
C ALA A 106 3.75 2.45 6.40
N GLU A 107 4.90 1.79 6.28
CA GLU A 107 5.00 0.38 5.88
C GLU A 107 4.45 -0.56 6.95
N HIS A 108 4.66 -0.28 8.24
CA HIS A 108 4.04 -1.02 9.34
C HIS A 108 2.51 -0.88 9.31
N ALA A 109 1.99 0.35 9.19
CA ALA A 109 0.57 0.63 9.06
C ALA A 109 -0.06 -0.11 7.86
N ALA A 110 0.62 -0.14 6.70
CA ALA A 110 0.15 -0.85 5.51
C ALA A 110 0.00 -2.35 5.76
N LYS A 111 0.98 -2.98 6.41
CA LYS A 111 0.92 -4.41 6.76
C LYS A 111 -0.21 -4.72 7.74
N PHE A 112 -0.40 -3.90 8.76
CA PHE A 112 -1.54 -4.08 9.66
C PHE A 112 -2.88 -3.93 8.92
N ALA A 113 -3.01 -2.94 8.03
CA ALA A 113 -4.19 -2.75 7.20
C ALA A 113 -4.49 -3.96 6.31
N GLU A 114 -3.46 -4.57 5.71
CA GLU A 114 -3.58 -5.80 4.91
C GLU A 114 -4.00 -7.00 5.77
N LEU A 115 -3.41 -7.18 6.96
CA LEU A 115 -3.78 -8.26 7.89
C LEU A 115 -5.25 -8.16 8.33
N ILE A 116 -5.69 -6.96 8.68
CA ILE A 116 -7.06 -6.65 9.14
C ILE A 116 -8.05 -6.78 7.98
N GLY A 117 -7.72 -6.19 6.81
CA GLY A 117 -8.54 -6.24 5.60
C GLY A 117 -9.89 -5.52 5.71
N GLU A 118 -10.00 -4.50 6.57
CA GLU A 118 -11.20 -3.67 6.74
C GLU A 118 -11.08 -2.29 6.09
N VAL A 119 -9.87 -1.88 5.72
CA VAL A 119 -9.59 -0.57 5.08
C VAL A 119 -8.90 -0.70 3.72
N VAL A 120 -8.72 -1.93 3.24
CA VAL A 120 -8.13 -2.26 1.94
C VAL A 120 -8.91 -3.42 1.29
N TRP A 121 -9.21 -3.26 0.00
CA TRP A 121 -10.03 -4.16 -0.83
C TRP A 121 -9.41 -4.29 -2.23
N ASP A 122 -10.20 -4.73 -3.21
CA ASP A 122 -9.83 -4.65 -4.63
C ASP A 122 -9.72 -3.18 -5.10
N THR A 123 -8.95 -2.95 -6.16
CA THR A 123 -8.63 -1.60 -6.66
C THR A 123 -9.88 -0.79 -7.02
N LYS A 124 -10.92 -1.42 -7.59
CA LYS A 124 -12.16 -0.73 -7.95
C LYS A 124 -12.87 -0.22 -6.70
N THR A 125 -13.01 -1.08 -5.69
CA THR A 125 -13.60 -0.72 -4.39
C THR A 125 -12.78 0.33 -3.66
N ASN A 126 -11.45 0.23 -3.66
CA ASN A 126 -10.55 1.20 -3.04
C ASN A 126 -10.73 2.60 -3.63
N LEU A 127 -10.70 2.74 -4.97
CA LEU A 127 -10.89 4.02 -5.63
C LEU A 127 -12.26 4.63 -5.30
N LYS A 128 -13.32 3.82 -5.33
CA LYS A 128 -14.68 4.28 -5.00
C LYS A 128 -14.78 4.77 -3.56
N LYS A 129 -14.30 3.98 -2.60
CA LYS A 129 -14.36 4.35 -1.18
C LYS A 129 -13.50 5.58 -0.89
N ARG A 130 -12.32 5.71 -1.51
CA ARG A 130 -11.47 6.88 -1.32
C ARG A 130 -12.08 8.14 -1.92
N MET A 131 -12.64 8.12 -3.14
CA MET A 131 -13.31 9.33 -3.68
C MET A 131 -14.49 9.79 -2.82
N GLU A 132 -15.29 8.85 -2.29
CA GLU A 132 -16.39 9.16 -1.36
C GLU A 132 -15.87 9.71 -0.03
N ALA A 133 -14.81 9.13 0.53
CA ALA A 133 -14.16 9.60 1.74
C ALA A 133 -13.58 11.02 1.56
N GLU A 134 -12.91 11.30 0.44
CA GLU A 134 -12.38 12.64 0.16
C GLU A 134 -13.49 13.69 0.00
N CYS A 135 -14.62 13.32 -0.61
CA CYS A 135 -15.79 14.20 -0.70
C CYS A 135 -16.32 14.55 0.71
N GLY A 136 -16.42 13.56 1.59
CA GLY A 136 -16.83 13.76 2.99
C GLY A 136 -15.83 14.63 3.77
N ALA A 137 -14.53 14.33 3.65
CA ALA A 137 -13.46 15.09 4.29
C ALA A 137 -13.38 16.54 3.80
N CYS A 138 -13.61 16.78 2.51
CA CYS A 138 -13.71 18.11 1.92
C CYS A 138 -14.84 18.92 2.58
N ALA A 139 -16.03 18.35 2.71
CA ALA A 139 -17.17 19.00 3.35
C ALA A 139 -16.88 19.35 4.82
N ASP A 140 -16.29 18.43 5.58
CA ASP A 140 -15.99 18.67 6.99
C ASP A 140 -14.87 19.70 7.20
N LYS A 141 -13.79 19.63 6.40
CA LYS A 141 -12.72 20.64 6.43
C LYS A 141 -13.26 22.03 6.07
N LYS A 142 -14.19 22.13 5.11
CA LYS A 142 -14.85 23.41 4.79
C LYS A 142 -15.65 23.95 5.98
N ARG A 143 -16.39 23.09 6.67
CA ARG A 143 -17.16 23.44 7.88
C ARG A 143 -16.24 23.95 8.99
N ILE A 144 -15.16 23.24 9.29
CA ILE A 144 -14.18 23.62 10.34
C ILE A 144 -13.48 24.93 9.98
N ALA A 145 -13.00 25.08 8.74
CA ALA A 145 -12.37 26.32 8.30
C ALA A 145 -13.33 27.52 8.42
N THR A 146 -14.59 27.36 8.01
CA THR A 146 -15.61 28.40 8.14
C THR A 146 -15.83 28.80 9.60
N LYS A 147 -15.89 27.82 10.51
CA LYS A 147 -16.02 28.08 11.95
C LYS A 147 -14.78 28.80 12.51
N ALA A 148 -13.57 28.39 12.10
CA ALA A 148 -12.33 29.05 12.49
C ALA A 148 -12.34 30.53 12.05
N LYS A 149 -12.81 30.83 10.84
CA LYS A 149 -12.94 32.21 10.36
C LYS A 149 -13.93 33.03 11.19
N GLN A 150 -15.08 32.45 11.56
CA GLN A 150 -16.07 33.11 12.44
C GLN A 150 -15.52 33.43 13.83
N LEU A 151 -14.54 32.66 14.30
CA LEU A 151 -13.86 32.85 15.59
C LEU A 151 -12.58 33.70 15.46
N ASN A 152 -12.30 34.29 14.29
CA ASN A 152 -11.08 35.05 13.98
C ASN A 152 -9.78 34.24 14.19
N LEU A 153 -9.82 32.93 13.94
CA LEU A 153 -8.66 32.03 14.01
C LEU A 153 -8.07 31.84 12.60
N ASP A 154 -7.52 32.92 12.04
CA ASP A 154 -7.16 33.00 10.61
C ASP A 154 -6.13 31.95 10.18
N ALA A 155 -5.08 31.70 10.98
CA ALA A 155 -4.08 30.68 10.66
C ALA A 155 -4.67 29.26 10.55
N ILE A 156 -5.67 28.95 11.37
CA ILE A 156 -6.38 27.66 11.32
C ILE A 156 -7.29 27.63 10.08
N HIS A 157 -8.04 28.71 9.82
CA HIS A 157 -8.87 28.80 8.63
C HIS A 157 -8.03 28.59 7.36
N ASP A 158 -6.94 29.32 7.20
CA ASP A 158 -6.16 29.33 5.96
C ASP A 158 -5.57 27.94 5.68
N THR A 159 -4.98 27.32 6.70
CA THR A 159 -4.40 25.98 6.60
C THR A 159 -5.45 24.92 6.29
N VAL A 160 -6.55 24.87 7.04
CA VAL A 160 -7.59 23.84 6.86
C VAL A 160 -8.37 24.04 5.56
N HIS A 161 -8.55 25.29 5.13
CA HIS A 161 -9.21 25.61 3.86
C HIS A 161 -8.34 25.23 2.66
N GLU A 162 -7.01 25.33 2.76
CA GLU A 162 -6.09 24.78 1.76
C GLU A 162 -6.24 23.26 1.68
N MET A 163 -6.18 22.56 2.82
CA MET A 163 -6.40 21.09 2.88
C MET A 163 -7.78 20.67 2.32
N CYS A 164 -8.81 21.49 2.50
CA CYS A 164 -10.12 21.25 1.88
C CYS A 164 -10.05 21.21 0.35
N LYS A 165 -9.25 22.08 -0.27
CA LYS A 165 -9.04 22.06 -1.73
C LYS A 165 -8.24 20.84 -2.17
N ASP A 166 -7.29 20.40 -1.35
CA ASP A 166 -6.57 19.16 -1.60
C ASP A 166 -7.49 17.95 -1.61
N GLU A 167 -8.44 17.84 -0.67
CA GLU A 167 -9.37 16.71 -0.70
C GLU A 167 -10.30 16.72 -1.92
N ALA A 168 -10.73 17.90 -2.38
CA ALA A 168 -11.43 18.00 -3.65
C ALA A 168 -10.58 17.51 -4.83
N ARG A 169 -9.29 17.90 -4.87
CA ARG A 169 -8.33 17.45 -5.89
C ARG A 169 -8.10 15.93 -5.82
N HIS A 170 -7.90 15.37 -4.63
CA HIS A 170 -7.73 13.94 -4.42
C HIS A 170 -8.96 13.15 -4.86
N GLY A 171 -10.16 13.60 -4.47
CA GLY A 171 -11.42 13.00 -4.89
C GLY A 171 -11.59 12.98 -6.41
N GLN A 172 -11.29 14.09 -7.09
CA GLN A 172 -11.33 14.17 -8.56
C GLN A 172 -10.32 13.23 -9.24
N VAL A 173 -9.12 13.08 -8.68
CA VAL A 173 -8.12 12.13 -9.18
C VAL A 173 -8.65 10.70 -9.07
N PHE A 174 -9.18 10.31 -7.90
CA PHE A 174 -9.73 8.97 -7.69
C PHE A 174 -10.96 8.69 -8.55
N GLU A 175 -11.86 9.66 -8.69
CA GLU A 175 -13.03 9.57 -9.58
C GLU A 175 -12.59 9.39 -11.04
N GLY A 176 -11.62 10.19 -11.51
CA GLY A 176 -11.09 10.08 -12.87
C GLY A 176 -10.45 8.72 -13.16
N LEU A 177 -9.69 8.19 -12.21
CA LEU A 177 -9.11 6.84 -12.30
C LEU A 177 -10.19 5.76 -12.28
N TYR A 178 -11.18 5.90 -11.40
CA TYR A 178 -12.30 4.96 -11.30
C TYR A 178 -13.07 4.88 -12.62
N LYS A 179 -13.43 6.04 -13.19
CA LYS A 179 -14.09 6.14 -14.49
C LYS A 179 -13.24 5.50 -15.58
N ARG A 180 -11.97 5.90 -15.70
CA ARG A 180 -11.07 5.41 -16.75
C ARG A 180 -10.95 3.89 -16.79
N PHE A 181 -10.88 3.23 -15.63
CA PHE A 181 -10.60 1.79 -15.56
C PHE A 181 -11.84 0.92 -15.32
N PHE A 182 -12.92 1.47 -14.75
CA PHE A 182 -14.03 0.65 -14.22
C PHE A 182 -15.45 1.11 -14.57
N GLU A 183 -15.62 2.28 -15.20
CA GLU A 183 -16.88 2.70 -15.83
C GLU A 183 -16.64 2.85 -17.34
N LYS A 184 -17.14 1.89 -18.12
CA LYS A 184 -17.18 1.98 -19.58
C LYS A 184 -18.56 2.44 -20.02
#